data_AF-A0A336N8W3-F1
#
_entry.id   AF-A0A336N8W3-F1
#
_cell.length_a   1.000
_cell.length_b   1.000
_cell.length_c   1.000
_cell.angle_alpha   90.00
_cell.angle_beta   90.00
_cell.angle_gamma   90.00
#
_symmetry.space_group_name_H-M   'P 1'
#
loop_
_entity.id
_entity.type
_entity.pdbx_description
1 polymer ?
#
loop_
_entity_poly.entity_id
_entity_poly.type
_entity_poly.pdbx_seq_one_letter_code
_entity_poly.pdbx_strand_id
1 'polypeptide(L)'
;MGLTIFILCIVTLTKGLKHVGSNLSGTENILLSLVISLFGIVYCYFYFRSNKFKFKMLEGGAFGGVEKVFSILMLMTACAMAFAHGSNDVANAIGPLSAVVAIIESDGQIINNAPLAWWILPLGASGIMVGLIVMGYKVMATIGTGITDLTPSRGFAAQFATAMTVVVASGTGLPISTTQTLVGAVLGIGFARGIAAINLTVIRNIFVSWVVTLPAGALFSIIIYYLLQTVFN
;
A
#
# COMPACT_ATOMS: atom_id res chain seq x y z
N MET A 1 12.12 12.22 10.32
CA MET A 1 12.81 12.06 9.01
C MET A 1 13.59 10.78 8.95
N GLY A 2 14.49 10.50 9.90
CA GLY A 2 15.20 9.21 9.95
C GLY A 2 14.28 8.01 10.02
N LEU A 3 13.42 7.95 11.05
CA LEU A 3 12.44 6.88 11.23
C LEU A 3 11.55 6.65 9.98
N THR A 4 11.26 7.72 9.24
CA THR A 4 10.39 7.67 8.06
C THR A 4 11.15 7.17 6.84
N ILE A 5 12.39 7.60 6.65
CA ILE A 5 13.29 7.04 5.62
C ILE A 5 13.55 5.56 5.92
N PHE A 6 13.81 5.20 7.18
CA PHE A 6 13.96 3.82 7.61
C PHE A 6 12.75 2.96 7.26
N ILE A 7 11.53 3.40 7.61
CA ILE A 7 10.29 2.66 7.32
C ILE A 7 10.02 2.58 5.82
N LEU A 8 10.36 3.61 5.03
CA LEU A 8 10.23 3.55 3.58
C LEU A 8 11.22 2.58 2.95
N CYS A 9 12.47 2.60 3.40
CA CYS A 9 13.51 1.69 2.93
C CYS A 9 13.15 0.25 3.29
N ILE A 10 12.75 -0.03 4.54
CA ILE A 10 12.43 -1.40 4.95
C ILE A 10 11.22 -1.94 4.20
N VAL A 11 10.16 -1.15 3.97
CA VAL A 11 9.01 -1.57 3.15
C VAL A 11 9.44 -1.88 1.72
N THR A 12 10.24 -1.00 1.11
CA THR A 12 10.69 -1.15 -0.28
C THR A 12 11.63 -2.34 -0.43
N LEU A 13 12.54 -2.56 0.52
CA LEU A 13 13.51 -3.64 0.49
C LEU A 13 12.86 -5.00 0.80
N THR A 14 12.02 -5.08 1.84
CA THR A 14 11.38 -6.35 2.24
C THR A 14 10.37 -6.86 1.21
N LYS A 15 9.67 -5.97 0.49
CA LYS A 15 8.70 -6.36 -0.55
C LYS A 15 9.32 -6.37 -1.96
N GLY A 16 10.17 -5.41 -2.29
CA GLY A 16 10.74 -5.25 -3.62
C GLY A 16 11.93 -6.15 -3.89
N LEU A 17 12.87 -6.24 -2.95
CA LEU A 17 14.18 -6.86 -3.20
C LEU A 17 14.13 -8.39 -3.30
N LYS A 18 13.08 -9.01 -2.74
CA LYS A 18 12.80 -10.46 -2.89
C LYS A 18 12.65 -10.90 -4.34
N HIS A 19 12.24 -9.99 -5.24
CA HIS A 19 12.01 -10.30 -6.65
C HIS A 19 13.19 -9.94 -7.57
N VAL A 20 14.25 -9.33 -7.03
CA VAL A 20 15.44 -8.89 -7.79
C VAL A 20 16.61 -9.90 -7.64
N GLY A 21 16.34 -11.11 -7.12
CA GLY A 21 17.33 -12.19 -7.04
C GLY A 21 18.35 -12.05 -5.90
N SER A 22 18.16 -11.11 -4.98
CA SER A 22 18.98 -11.02 -3.76
C SER A 22 18.25 -11.68 -2.58
N ASN A 23 18.72 -12.87 -2.18
CA ASN A 23 18.23 -13.60 -1.01
C ASN A 23 18.78 -12.97 0.29
N LEU A 24 18.51 -11.69 0.50
CA LEU A 24 18.89 -11.00 1.73
C LEU A 24 17.96 -11.43 2.88
N SER A 25 18.55 -11.90 3.96
CA SER A 25 17.87 -12.31 5.19
C SER A 25 17.08 -11.12 5.79
N GLY A 26 16.04 -11.42 6.59
CA GLY A 26 15.27 -10.40 7.29
C GLY A 26 16.15 -9.43 8.10
N THR A 27 17.22 -9.95 8.70
CA THR A 27 18.20 -9.16 9.47
C THR A 27 19.04 -8.24 8.59
N GLU A 28 19.42 -8.68 7.39
CA GLU A 28 20.22 -7.90 6.45
C GLU A 28 19.41 -6.74 5.86
N ASN A 29 18.13 -6.97 5.57
CA ASN A 29 17.21 -5.91 5.13
C ASN A 29 17.04 -4.82 6.19
N ILE A 30 16.95 -5.19 7.47
CA ILE A 30 16.87 -4.24 8.59
C ILE A 30 18.17 -3.44 8.70
N LEU A 31 19.33 -4.10 8.62
CA LEU A 31 20.64 -3.45 8.69
C LEU A 31 20.87 -2.47 7.53
N LEU A 32 20.59 -2.88 6.29
CA LEU A 32 20.67 -2.01 5.11
C LEU A 32 19.73 -0.80 5.23
N SER A 33 18.49 -1.03 5.68
CA SER A 33 17.52 0.05 5.90
C SER A 33 18.01 1.04 6.96
N LEU A 34 18.65 0.57 8.04
CA LEU A 34 19.23 1.42 9.07
C LEU A 34 20.38 2.27 8.54
N VAL A 35 21.28 1.69 7.75
CA VAL A 35 22.42 2.39 7.14
C VAL A 35 21.92 3.49 6.19
N ILE A 36 21.00 3.16 5.28
CA ILE A 36 20.42 4.14 4.34
C ILE A 36 19.68 5.25 5.12
N SER A 37 18.97 4.89 6.19
CA SER A 37 18.32 5.87 7.06
C SER A 37 19.33 6.79 7.74
N LEU A 38 20.47 6.29 8.21
CA LEU A 38 21.52 7.12 8.83
C LEU A 38 22.09 8.14 7.83
N PHE A 39 22.40 7.71 6.60
CA PHE A 39 22.82 8.63 5.54
C PHE A 39 21.72 9.65 5.18
N GLY A 40 20.47 9.21 5.13
CA GLY A 40 19.32 10.07 4.89
C GLY A 40 19.11 11.12 5.99
N ILE A 41 19.32 10.76 7.27
CA ILE A 41 19.29 11.70 8.40
C ILE A 41 20.35 12.76 8.24
N VAL A 42 21.58 12.37 7.91
CA VAL A 42 22.71 13.30 7.71
C VAL A 42 22.39 14.26 6.57
N TYR A 43 21.93 13.74 5.43
CA TYR A 43 21.55 14.57 4.28
C TYR A 43 20.41 15.55 4.61
N CYS A 44 19.33 15.05 5.23
CA CYS A 44 18.21 15.89 5.66
C CYS A 44 18.64 16.96 6.68
N TYR A 45 19.53 16.61 7.62
CA TYR A 45 20.06 17.55 8.60
C TYR A 45 20.81 18.72 7.94
N PHE A 46 21.68 18.44 6.97
CA PHE A 46 22.37 19.48 6.20
C PHE A 46 21.41 20.28 5.30
N TYR A 47 20.43 19.62 4.69
CA TYR A 47 19.44 20.27 3.84
C TYR A 47 18.56 21.25 4.62
N PHE A 48 18.04 20.87 5.79
CA PHE A 48 17.24 21.76 6.65
C PHE A 48 18.05 22.91 7.25
N ARG A 49 19.35 22.72 7.43
CA ARG A 49 20.26 23.77 7.88
C ARG A 49 20.62 24.77 6.77
N SER A 50 20.39 24.42 5.50
CA SER A 50 20.64 25.33 4.38
C SER A 50 19.75 26.56 4.43
N ASN A 51 20.34 27.75 4.25
CA ASN A 51 19.61 29.03 4.24
C ASN A 51 18.51 29.09 3.16
N LYS A 52 18.65 28.33 2.06
CA LYS A 52 17.62 28.22 1.02
C LYS A 52 16.30 27.63 1.55
N PHE A 53 16.39 26.68 2.48
CA PHE A 53 15.22 26.03 3.06
C PHE A 53 14.52 26.95 4.07
N LYS A 54 15.28 27.63 4.94
CA LYS A 54 14.75 28.60 5.91
C LYS A 54 14.03 29.77 5.21
N PHE A 55 14.60 30.27 4.11
CA PHE A 55 14.00 31.36 3.33
C PHE A 55 12.66 30.95 2.71
N LYS A 56 12.58 29.75 2.12
CA LYS A 56 11.36 29.20 1.49
C LYS A 56 10.25 28.84 2.50
N MET A 57 10.61 28.64 3.77
CA MET A 57 9.70 28.41 4.90
C MET A 57 9.08 29.70 5.44
N LEU A 58 9.84 30.79 5.44
CA LEU A 58 9.42 32.08 5.97
C LEU A 58 8.38 32.79 5.09
N GLU A 59 8.36 32.53 3.78
CA GLU A 59 7.41 33.13 2.83
C GLU A 59 5.94 32.70 3.05
N GLY A 60 5.66 31.61 3.77
CA GLY A 60 4.30 31.05 3.93
C GLY A 60 3.73 31.06 5.35
N GLY A 61 4.41 31.70 6.30
CA GLY A 61 4.10 31.59 7.74
C GLY A 61 4.51 30.23 8.33
N ALA A 62 4.67 30.16 9.65
CA ALA A 62 5.22 28.98 10.35
C ALA A 62 4.42 27.69 10.07
N PHE A 63 3.09 27.76 9.99
CA PHE A 63 2.23 26.61 9.71
C PHE A 63 2.28 26.16 8.25
N GLY A 64 2.22 27.09 7.29
CA GLY A 64 2.24 26.77 5.85
C GLY A 64 3.57 26.17 5.41
N GLY A 65 4.68 26.63 6.00
CA GLY A 65 5.98 26.04 5.78
C GLY A 65 6.05 24.57 6.24
N VAL A 66 5.57 24.26 7.45
CA VAL A 66 5.57 22.89 8.00
C VAL A 66 4.75 21.93 7.14
N GLU A 67 3.54 22.33 6.72
CA GLU A 67 2.71 21.50 5.84
C GLU A 67 3.37 21.25 4.47
N LYS A 68 4.15 22.21 3.95
CA LYS A 68 4.89 22.03 2.69
C LYS A 68 5.97 20.94 2.79
N VAL A 69 6.63 20.81 3.95
CA VAL A 69 7.58 19.72 4.22
C VAL A 69 6.84 18.40 4.30
N PHE A 70 5.77 18.36 5.08
CA PHE A 70 4.97 17.15 5.21
C PHE A 70 4.36 16.73 3.88
N SER A 71 4.03 17.65 2.97
CA SER A 71 3.58 17.31 1.62
C SER A 71 4.65 16.59 0.79
N ILE A 72 5.92 17.00 0.90
CA ILE A 72 7.03 16.31 0.21
C ILE A 72 7.24 14.92 0.83
N LEU A 73 7.21 14.84 2.16
CA LEU A 73 7.32 13.55 2.85
C LEU A 73 6.17 12.62 2.50
N MET A 74 4.94 13.14 2.48
CA MET A 74 3.74 12.42 2.13
C MET A 74 3.82 11.87 0.70
N LEU A 75 4.37 12.64 -0.25
CA LEU A 75 4.56 12.17 -1.61
C LEU A 75 5.55 10.99 -1.65
N MET A 76 6.68 11.09 -0.95
CA MET A 76 7.64 9.98 -0.88
C MET A 76 7.04 8.74 -0.22
N THR A 77 6.28 8.92 0.87
CA THR A 77 5.59 7.82 1.54
C THR A 77 4.50 7.20 0.70
N ALA A 78 3.74 8.02 -0.04
CA ALA A 78 2.73 7.55 -0.97
C ALA A 78 3.33 6.68 -2.07
N CYS A 79 4.46 7.08 -2.68
CA CYS A 79 5.13 6.30 -3.72
C CYS A 79 5.59 4.93 -3.20
N ALA A 80 6.25 4.88 -2.03
CA ALA A 80 6.69 3.62 -1.45
C ALA A 80 5.52 2.71 -1.05
N MET A 81 4.45 3.30 -0.49
CA MET A 81 3.25 2.55 -0.16
C MET A 81 2.55 2.04 -1.43
N ALA A 82 2.48 2.83 -2.50
CA ALA A 82 1.92 2.40 -3.78
C ALA A 82 2.70 1.21 -4.36
N PHE A 83 4.03 1.22 -4.27
CA PHE A 83 4.87 0.09 -4.66
C PHE A 83 4.61 -1.17 -3.81
N ALA A 84 4.56 -1.01 -2.48
CA ALA A 84 4.30 -2.13 -1.57
C ALA A 84 2.88 -2.70 -1.71
N HIS A 85 1.90 -1.83 -1.95
CA HIS A 85 0.50 -2.23 -2.19
C HIS A 85 0.36 -2.93 -3.53
N GLY A 86 0.96 -2.36 -4.59
CA GLY A 86 0.94 -2.95 -5.92
C GLY A 86 1.58 -4.34 -5.94
N SER A 87 2.72 -4.53 -5.28
CA SER A 87 3.38 -5.85 -5.23
C SER A 87 2.55 -6.92 -4.51
N ASN A 88 1.76 -6.56 -3.49
CA ASN A 88 0.86 -7.51 -2.83
C ASN A 88 -0.41 -7.78 -3.66
N ASP A 89 -0.99 -6.74 -4.26
CA ASP A 89 -2.29 -6.85 -4.95
C ASP A 89 -2.19 -7.50 -6.32
N VAL A 90 -1.03 -7.40 -7.00
CA VAL A 90 -0.78 -8.11 -8.25
C VAL A 90 -1.02 -9.60 -8.05
N ALA A 91 -0.52 -10.20 -6.96
CA ALA A 91 -0.68 -11.62 -6.66
C ALA A 91 -2.16 -12.05 -6.55
N ASN A 92 -3.03 -11.18 -6.03
CA ASN A 92 -4.46 -11.47 -5.90
C ASN A 92 -5.15 -11.61 -7.27
N ALA A 93 -4.75 -10.80 -8.25
CA ALA A 93 -5.32 -10.81 -9.59
C ALA A 93 -4.68 -11.90 -10.47
N ILE A 94 -3.36 -12.04 -10.43
CA ILE A 94 -2.62 -12.93 -11.33
C ILE A 94 -2.46 -14.35 -10.79
N GLY A 95 -2.67 -14.60 -9.49
CA GLY A 95 -2.54 -15.93 -8.89
C GLY A 95 -3.43 -16.98 -9.56
N PRO A 96 -4.76 -16.73 -9.70
CA PRO A 96 -5.65 -17.64 -10.41
C PRO A 96 -5.25 -17.82 -11.88
N LEU A 97 -4.85 -16.75 -12.57
CA LEU A 97 -4.40 -16.82 -13.97
C LEU A 97 -3.14 -17.67 -14.12
N SER A 98 -2.17 -17.50 -13.22
CA SER A 98 -0.95 -18.30 -13.19
C SER A 98 -1.23 -19.78 -12.95
N ALA A 99 -2.21 -20.11 -12.12
CA ALA A 99 -2.62 -21.50 -11.91
C ALA A 99 -3.23 -22.11 -13.18
N VAL A 100 -4.08 -21.37 -13.90
CA VAL A 100 -4.66 -21.83 -15.17
C VAL A 100 -3.58 -22.06 -16.22
N VAL A 101 -2.66 -21.09 -16.41
CA VAL A 101 -1.55 -21.21 -17.38
C VAL A 101 -0.66 -22.39 -17.02
N ALA A 102 -0.32 -22.57 -15.74
CA ALA A 102 0.48 -23.70 -15.27
C ALA A 102 -0.15 -25.06 -15.59
N ILE A 103 -1.47 -25.20 -15.42
CA ILE A 103 -2.18 -26.45 -15.73
C ILE A 103 -2.16 -26.72 -17.24
N ILE A 104 -2.34 -25.68 -18.06
CA ILE A 104 -2.30 -25.80 -19.54
C ILE A 104 -0.89 -26.21 -20.01
N GLU A 105 0.16 -25.59 -19.47
CA GLU A 105 1.55 -25.89 -19.82
C GLU A 105 2.03 -27.25 -19.30
N SER A 106 1.36 -27.81 -18.29
CA SER A 106 1.70 -29.10 -17.67
C SER A 106 0.82 -30.25 -18.17
N ASP A 107 0.22 -30.13 -19.37
CA ASP A 107 -0.67 -31.14 -19.97
C ASP A 107 -1.82 -31.58 -19.03
N GLY A 108 -2.35 -30.65 -18.23
CA GLY A 108 -3.44 -30.89 -17.28
C GLY A 108 -2.99 -31.36 -15.89
N GLN A 109 -1.70 -31.48 -15.62
CA GLN A 109 -1.19 -31.83 -14.29
C GLN A 109 -1.14 -30.62 -13.35
N ILE A 110 -1.51 -30.83 -12.09
CA ILE A 110 -1.42 -29.82 -11.04
C ILE A 110 -0.03 -29.92 -10.40
N ILE A 111 0.87 -29.02 -10.79
CA ILE A 111 2.23 -28.95 -10.22
C ILE A 111 2.26 -27.90 -9.11
N ASN A 112 2.70 -28.29 -7.91
CA ASN A 112 2.74 -27.43 -6.72
C ASN A 112 3.76 -26.26 -6.80
N ASN A 113 4.62 -26.22 -7.83
CA ASN A 113 5.65 -25.19 -8.03
C ASN A 113 5.85 -24.91 -9.53
N ALA A 114 4.77 -24.63 -10.26
CA ALA A 114 4.90 -24.22 -11.64
C ALA A 114 5.59 -22.84 -11.75
N PRO A 115 6.58 -22.67 -12.63
CA PRO A 115 7.22 -21.38 -12.86
C PRO A 115 6.20 -20.37 -13.37
N LEU A 116 6.20 -19.16 -12.81
CA LEU A 116 5.37 -18.06 -13.27
C LEU A 116 5.81 -17.62 -14.67
N ALA A 117 4.88 -17.61 -15.63
CA ALA A 117 5.15 -17.10 -16.96
C ALA A 117 5.44 -15.58 -16.90
N TRP A 118 6.51 -15.16 -17.57
CA TRP A 118 7.05 -13.79 -17.47
C TRP A 118 6.07 -12.69 -17.87
N TRP A 119 5.11 -12.99 -18.76
CA TRP A 119 4.12 -12.05 -19.29
C TRP A 119 2.94 -11.78 -18.35
N ILE A 120 2.71 -12.67 -17.38
CA ILE A 120 1.56 -12.57 -16.46
C ILE A 120 1.70 -11.37 -15.52
N LEU A 121 2.92 -11.10 -15.02
CA LEU A 121 3.18 -9.99 -14.11
C LEU A 121 2.98 -8.61 -14.78
N PRO A 122 3.53 -8.33 -15.98
CA PRO A 122 3.22 -7.10 -16.73
C PRO A 122 1.72 -6.93 -17.02
N LEU A 123 1.00 -8.02 -17.32
CA LEU A 123 -0.45 -7.98 -17.53
C LEU A 123 -1.18 -7.56 -16.26
N GLY A 124 -0.85 -8.14 -15.10
CA GLY A 124 -1.42 -7.72 -13.82
C GLY A 124 -1.12 -6.25 -13.48
N ALA A 125 0.13 -5.83 -13.67
CA ALA A 125 0.55 -4.46 -13.40
C ALA A 125 -0.19 -3.44 -14.29
N SER A 126 -0.30 -3.72 -15.59
CA SER A 126 -1.05 -2.86 -16.53
C SER A 126 -2.54 -2.80 -16.19
N GLY A 127 -3.16 -3.93 -15.80
CA GLY A 127 -4.56 -3.96 -15.36
C GLY A 127 -4.82 -3.08 -14.14
N ILE A 128 -3.95 -3.15 -13.12
CA ILE A 128 -4.04 -2.29 -11.94
C ILE A 128 -3.86 -0.82 -12.32
N MET A 129 -2.89 -0.49 -13.19
CA MET A 129 -2.66 0.88 -13.66
C MET A 129 -3.90 1.45 -14.35
N VAL A 130 -4.49 0.69 -15.27
CA VAL A 130 -5.72 1.10 -15.98
C VAL A 130 -6.88 1.28 -15.01
N GLY A 131 -7.08 0.34 -14.08
CA GLY A 131 -8.13 0.44 -13.06
C GLY A 131 -7.99 1.68 -12.17
N LEU A 132 -6.76 2.00 -11.76
CA LEU A 132 -6.45 3.21 -10.98
C LEU A 132 -6.77 4.50 -11.75
N ILE A 133 -6.42 4.56 -13.04
CA ILE A 133 -6.71 5.73 -13.89
C ILE A 133 -8.22 5.91 -14.07
N VAL A 134 -8.95 4.82 -14.35
CA VAL A 134 -10.38 4.90 -14.72
C VAL A 134 -11.28 5.11 -13.51
N MET A 135 -11.02 4.46 -12.37
CA MET A 135 -11.92 4.48 -11.21
C MET A 135 -11.25 4.82 -9.88
N GLY A 136 -9.91 4.87 -9.81
CA GLY A 136 -9.18 5.08 -8.56
C GLY A 136 -9.51 6.41 -7.88
N TYR A 137 -9.86 7.45 -8.64
CA TYR A 137 -10.18 8.77 -8.10
C TYR A 137 -11.37 8.76 -7.13
N LYS A 138 -12.35 7.86 -7.32
CA LYS A 138 -13.53 7.75 -6.43
C LYS A 138 -13.14 7.25 -5.04
N VAL A 139 -12.25 6.27 -5.00
CA VAL A 139 -11.76 5.69 -3.74
C VAL A 139 -10.81 6.66 -3.04
N MET A 140 -9.93 7.33 -3.80
CA MET A 140 -9.04 8.36 -3.26
C MET A 140 -9.83 9.53 -2.64
N ALA A 141 -10.94 9.95 -3.26
CA ALA A 141 -11.82 10.97 -2.68
C ALA A 141 -12.49 10.50 -1.38
N THR A 142 -12.95 9.25 -1.33
CA THR A 142 -13.60 8.69 -0.12
C THR A 142 -12.64 8.66 1.07
N ILE A 143 -11.38 8.29 0.86
CA ILE A 143 -10.37 8.25 1.93
C ILE A 143 -9.86 9.66 2.26
N GLY A 144 -9.62 10.49 1.24
CA GLY A 144 -8.99 11.80 1.37
C GLY A 144 -9.87 12.86 2.03
N THR A 145 -11.16 12.87 1.74
CA THR A 145 -12.11 13.86 2.27
C THR A 145 -13.39 13.23 2.82
N GLY A 146 -13.71 11.98 2.44
CA GLY A 146 -14.96 11.33 2.84
C GLY A 146 -15.02 10.90 4.31
N ILE A 147 -13.90 10.54 4.94
CA ILE A 147 -13.86 10.09 6.35
C ILE A 147 -13.58 11.26 7.31
N THR A 148 -12.47 11.97 7.10
CA THR A 148 -12.04 13.17 7.83
C THR A 148 -11.14 14.00 6.93
N ASP A 149 -11.12 15.33 7.10
CA ASP A 149 -10.21 16.19 6.33
C ASP A 149 -8.74 15.90 6.66
N LEU A 150 -8.00 15.50 5.64
CA LEU A 150 -6.57 15.19 5.71
C LEU A 150 -5.74 16.36 5.20
N THR A 151 -5.01 17.01 6.11
CA THR A 151 -3.87 17.88 5.75
C THR A 151 -2.65 17.01 5.41
N PRO A 152 -1.65 17.54 4.68
CA PRO A 152 -0.44 16.79 4.34
C PRO A 152 0.26 16.12 5.55
N SER A 153 0.35 16.81 6.69
CA SER A 153 0.86 16.24 7.94
C SER A 153 0.07 15.03 8.44
N ARG A 154 -1.26 15.07 8.33
CA ARG A 154 -2.16 13.98 8.72
C ARG A 154 -2.09 12.83 7.72
N GLY A 155 -2.07 13.13 6.41
CA GLY A 155 -1.91 12.12 5.37
C GLY A 155 -0.61 11.34 5.52
N PHE A 156 0.47 12.05 5.81
CA PHE A 156 1.76 11.44 6.15
C PHE A 156 1.67 10.56 7.40
N ALA A 157 1.06 11.04 8.49
CA ALA A 157 0.89 10.26 9.71
C ALA A 157 0.08 8.97 9.47
N ALA A 158 -1.00 9.04 8.69
CA ALA A 158 -1.81 7.88 8.33
C ALA A 158 -1.00 6.83 7.56
N GLN A 159 -0.28 7.28 6.53
CA GLN A 159 0.56 6.41 5.70
C GLN A 159 1.71 5.79 6.51
N PHE A 160 2.33 6.58 7.37
CA PHE A 160 3.42 6.12 8.22
C PHE A 160 2.95 5.06 9.23
N ALA A 161 1.81 5.29 9.88
CA ALA A 161 1.20 4.31 10.78
C ALA A 161 0.85 3.01 10.03
N THR A 162 0.24 3.13 8.84
CA THR A 162 -0.09 1.99 7.98
C THR A 162 1.15 1.18 7.60
N ALA A 163 2.20 1.87 7.13
CA ALA A 163 3.46 1.25 6.74
C ALA A 163 4.10 0.50 7.91
N MET A 164 4.12 1.11 9.11
CA MET A 164 4.65 0.46 10.31
C MET A 164 3.87 -0.83 10.65
N THR A 165 2.53 -0.77 10.63
CA THR A 165 1.71 -1.96 10.87
C THR A 165 1.95 -3.06 9.84
N VAL A 166 2.09 -2.70 8.55
CA VAL A 166 2.38 -3.64 7.46
C VAL A 166 3.74 -4.30 7.63
N VAL A 167 4.77 -3.55 8.04
CA VAL A 167 6.12 -4.10 8.28
C VAL A 167 6.08 -5.10 9.44
N VAL A 168 5.43 -4.75 10.55
CA VAL A 168 5.32 -5.62 11.72
C VAL A 168 4.54 -6.90 11.38
N ALA A 169 3.41 -6.77 10.67
CA ALA A 169 2.61 -7.92 10.23
C ALA A 169 3.37 -8.80 9.23
N SER A 170 4.09 -8.18 8.28
CA SER A 170 4.91 -8.92 7.31
C SER A 170 6.07 -9.65 7.99
N GLY A 171 6.68 -9.06 9.02
CA GLY A 171 7.74 -9.69 9.81
C GLY A 171 7.27 -10.89 10.64
N THR A 172 5.98 -10.92 11.00
CA THR A 172 5.34 -12.05 11.71
C THR A 172 4.68 -13.07 10.77
N GLY A 173 4.71 -12.83 9.46
CA GLY A 173 4.11 -13.71 8.45
C GLY A 173 2.58 -13.65 8.39
N LEU A 174 1.94 -12.70 9.08
CA LEU A 174 0.49 -12.58 9.10
C LEU A 174 -0.02 -11.92 7.82
N PRO A 175 -0.94 -12.55 7.07
CA PRO A 175 -1.62 -11.88 5.97
C PRO A 175 -2.57 -10.83 6.53
N ILE A 176 -2.38 -9.58 6.15
CA ILE A 176 -3.23 -8.46 6.59
C ILE A 176 -3.74 -7.65 5.41
N SER A 177 -4.88 -6.98 5.60
CA SER A 177 -5.39 -6.02 4.63
C SER A 177 -4.74 -4.65 4.82
N THR A 178 -4.04 -4.18 3.79
CA THR A 178 -3.49 -2.82 3.68
C THR A 178 -4.59 -1.76 3.68
N THR A 179 -5.76 -2.06 3.09
CA THR A 179 -6.91 -1.16 3.07
C THR A 179 -7.48 -0.93 4.46
N GLN A 180 -7.64 -2.00 5.26
CA GLN A 180 -8.16 -1.90 6.63
C GLN A 180 -7.18 -1.17 7.54
N THR A 181 -5.89 -1.41 7.38
CA THR A 181 -4.86 -0.69 8.15
C THR A 181 -4.84 0.80 7.82
N LEU A 182 -4.97 1.18 6.54
CA LEU A 182 -5.06 2.58 6.15
C LEU A 182 -6.33 3.26 6.68
N VAL A 183 -7.49 2.62 6.52
CA VAL A 183 -8.76 3.16 7.06
C VAL A 183 -8.67 3.31 8.58
N GLY A 184 -8.14 2.30 9.29
CA GLY A 184 -7.91 2.36 10.73
C GLY A 184 -6.99 3.52 11.15
N ALA A 185 -5.92 3.78 10.40
CA ALA A 185 -5.02 4.90 10.65
C ALA A 185 -5.72 6.27 10.45
N VAL A 186 -6.52 6.41 9.38
CA VAL A 186 -7.32 7.63 9.13
C VAL A 186 -8.38 7.83 10.20
N LEU A 187 -9.02 6.76 10.67
CA LEU A 187 -9.96 6.80 11.80
C LEU A 187 -9.27 7.26 13.09
N GLY A 188 -8.07 6.75 13.38
CA GLY A 188 -7.29 7.19 14.55
C GLY A 188 -7.01 8.69 14.54
N ILE A 189 -6.69 9.26 13.38
CA ILE A 189 -6.51 10.71 13.20
C ILE A 189 -7.84 11.45 13.40
N GLY A 190 -8.94 10.91 12.86
CA GLY A 190 -10.28 11.45 13.06
C GLY A 190 -10.66 11.49 14.55
N PHE A 191 -10.43 10.41 15.28
CA PHE A 191 -10.72 10.33 16.71
C PHE A 191 -9.88 11.31 17.53
N ALA A 192 -8.62 11.55 17.14
CA ALA A 192 -7.78 12.56 17.77
C ALA A 192 -8.31 14.00 17.59
N ARG A 193 -9.14 14.26 16.56
CA ARG A 193 -9.86 15.54 16.36
C ARG A 193 -11.23 15.60 17.06
N GLY A 194 -11.70 14.48 17.59
CA GLY A 194 -13.04 14.31 18.15
C GLY A 194 -14.02 13.68 17.15
N ILE A 195 -14.99 12.93 17.67
CA ILE A 195 -15.95 12.13 16.88
C ILE A 195 -16.72 12.99 15.86
N ALA A 196 -16.98 14.27 16.18
CA ALA A 196 -17.66 15.21 15.28
C ALA A 196 -16.87 15.53 14.00
N ALA A 197 -15.56 15.30 13.99
CA ALA A 197 -14.71 15.48 12.80
C ALA A 197 -14.77 14.30 11.82
N ILE A 198 -15.60 13.28 12.12
CA ILE A 198 -15.62 12.01 11.40
C ILE A 198 -17.00 11.77 10.78
N ASN A 199 -17.02 11.37 9.51
CA ASN A 199 -18.24 10.94 8.85
C ASN A 199 -18.58 9.47 9.19
N LEU A 200 -19.37 9.28 10.25
CA LEU A 200 -19.80 7.95 10.71
C LEU A 200 -20.64 7.18 9.67
N THR A 201 -21.38 7.89 8.81
CA THR A 201 -22.16 7.26 7.73
C THR A 201 -21.25 6.60 6.71
N VAL A 202 -20.19 7.29 6.29
CA VAL A 202 -19.18 6.75 5.36
C VAL A 202 -18.49 5.54 5.99
N ILE A 203 -18.12 5.63 7.26
CA ILE A 203 -17.47 4.52 7.98
C ILE A 203 -18.38 3.30 8.04
N ARG A 204 -19.64 3.47 8.44
CA ARG A 204 -20.61 2.38 8.47
C ARG A 204 -20.71 1.73 7.09
N ASN A 205 -20.80 2.52 6.02
CA ASN A 205 -20.87 1.98 4.66
C ASN A 205 -19.60 1.19 4.28
N ILE A 206 -18.41 1.64 4.70
CA ILE A 206 -17.15 0.91 4.52
C ILE A 206 -17.19 -0.44 5.24
N PHE A 207 -17.57 -0.47 6.53
CA PHE A 207 -17.66 -1.72 7.29
C PHE A 207 -18.68 -2.70 6.69
N VAL A 208 -19.86 -2.20 6.32
CA VAL A 208 -20.88 -3.01 5.64
C VAL A 208 -20.32 -3.57 4.33
N SER A 209 -19.59 -2.75 3.55
CA SER A 209 -18.99 -3.22 2.31
C SER A 209 -18.01 -4.38 2.54
N TRP A 210 -17.17 -4.34 3.58
CA TRP A 210 -16.21 -5.42 3.87
C TRP A 210 -16.89 -6.72 4.25
N VAL A 211 -18.00 -6.64 5.00
CA VAL A 211 -18.76 -7.82 5.40
C VAL A 211 -19.53 -8.41 4.21
N VAL A 212 -20.05 -7.57 3.31
CA VAL A 212 -20.85 -7.99 2.16
C VAL A 212 -19.99 -8.49 0.99
N THR A 213 -18.80 -7.95 0.78
CA THR A 213 -17.94 -8.32 -0.36
C THR A 213 -17.48 -9.78 -0.31
N LEU A 214 -17.20 -10.32 0.88
CA LEU A 214 -16.80 -11.73 1.05
C LEU A 214 -17.88 -12.73 0.62
N PRO A 215 -19.11 -12.72 1.18
CA PRO A 215 -20.17 -13.64 0.78
C PRO A 215 -20.63 -13.39 -0.66
N ALA A 216 -20.69 -12.14 -1.12
CA ALA A 216 -21.02 -11.84 -2.50
C ALA A 216 -19.99 -12.46 -3.46
N GLY A 217 -18.69 -12.28 -3.19
CA GLY A 217 -17.61 -12.86 -4.00
C GLY A 217 -17.66 -14.39 -4.03
N ALA A 218 -17.88 -15.04 -2.88
CA ALA A 218 -18.03 -16.49 -2.80
C ALA A 218 -19.24 -16.98 -3.60
N LEU A 219 -20.39 -16.32 -3.45
CA LEU A 219 -21.62 -16.67 -4.15
C LEU A 219 -21.46 -16.53 -5.67
N PHE A 220 -20.89 -15.43 -6.16
CA PHE A 220 -20.62 -15.26 -7.59
C PHE A 220 -19.64 -16.30 -8.11
N SER A 221 -18.59 -16.63 -7.35
CA SER A 221 -17.64 -17.67 -7.72
C SER A 221 -18.31 -19.04 -7.86
N ILE A 222 -19.18 -19.42 -6.91
CA ILE A 222 -19.94 -20.68 -6.94
C ILE A 222 -20.87 -20.73 -8.16
N ILE A 223 -21.64 -19.66 -8.40
CA ILE A 223 -22.58 -19.60 -9.53
C ILE A 223 -21.83 -19.74 -10.86
N ILE A 224 -20.76 -18.95 -11.05
CA ILE A 224 -19.98 -18.98 -12.29
C ILE A 224 -19.34 -20.36 -12.48
N TYR A 225 -18.81 -20.97 -11.42
CA TYR A 225 -18.23 -22.32 -11.49
C TYR A 225 -19.25 -23.36 -11.97
N TYR A 226 -20.44 -23.43 -11.36
CA TYR A 226 -21.45 -24.40 -11.77
C TYR A 226 -22.01 -24.15 -13.17
N LEU A 227 -22.13 -22.89 -13.58
CA LEU A 227 -22.51 -22.53 -14.95
C LEU A 227 -21.47 -23.04 -15.96
N LEU A 228 -20.20 -22.76 -15.71
CA LEU A 228 -19.11 -23.25 -16.57
C LEU A 228 -19.06 -24.78 -16.58
N GLN A 229 -19.21 -25.42 -15.42
CA GLN A 229 -19.25 -26.87 -15.32
C GLN A 229 -20.39 -27.46 -16.15
N THR A 230 -21.59 -26.86 -16.14
CA THR A 230 -22.74 -27.35 -16.92
C THR A 230 -22.56 -27.16 -18.42
N VAL A 231 -21.79 -26.16 -18.85
CA VAL A 231 -21.54 -25.87 -20.28
C VAL A 231 -20.41 -26.74 -20.86
N PHE A 232 -19.40 -27.08 -20.04
CA PHE A 232 -18.18 -27.76 -20.49
C PHE A 232 -18.07 -29.24 -20.07
N ASN A 233 -18.94 -29.75 -19.18
CA ASN A 233 -19.18 -31.20 -19.01
C ASN A 233 -20.31 -31.67 -19.93
#